data_AF-A0A3C0U2H4-F1
#
_entry.id   AF-A0A3C0U2H4-F1
#
_cell.length_a   1.000
_cell.length_b   1.000
_cell.length_c   1.000
_cell.angle_alpha   90.00
_cell.angle_beta   90.00
_cell.angle_gamma   90.00
#
_symmetry.space_group_name_H-M   'P 1'
#
loop_
_entity.id
_entity.type
_entity.pdbx_description
1 polymer ?
#
loop_
_entity_poly.entity_id
_entity_poly.type
_entity_poly.pdbx_seq_one_letter_code
_entity_poly.pdbx_strand_id
1 'polypeptide(L)'
;MWTVFTCTLLISSLSPALAQETKNPESVRVNDYSYYPSYFNDTITKSYRLTLKGDYKNAALLFSRPDDTQTIPLDFQRDTFTSSQVPSQIKRDVQRNIDSVKNLLEKYGALHDSLKNAVQPVIDAISKGDMQAAALAQANALPVLNEFIRIRNSVAQNGWQLDTIFTDLKNSRTIQDADYLSYATKFIIGTGRTKGTGILGAMDKQWEEMVKSVTVPLQEKAGTLTAPLVQALNDAADLTTPFPKEAIESSVRNLIPVRKLLSDYAELNNKITYRNTDGRTVDAKPEYYTTFDSSVSALA
;
A
#
# COMPACT_ATOMS: atom_id res chain seq x y z
N MET A 1 40.96 35.88 7.78
CA MET A 1 40.63 34.79 8.73
C MET A 1 39.13 34.54 8.60
N TRP A 2 38.72 33.73 7.62
CA TRP A 2 37.33 33.36 7.38
C TRP A 2 37.29 31.85 7.14
N THR A 3 36.39 31.21 7.85
CA THR A 3 36.34 29.79 8.18
C THR A 3 35.93 28.96 6.96
N VAL A 4 36.75 27.96 6.64
CA VAL A 4 36.47 26.94 5.61
C VAL A 4 35.36 26.03 6.13
N PHE A 5 34.17 26.09 5.53
CA PHE A 5 33.14 25.07 5.74
C PHE A 5 33.42 23.90 4.79
N THR A 6 34.01 22.84 5.32
CA THR A 6 34.12 21.54 4.67
C THR A 6 32.73 20.91 4.58
N CYS A 7 32.11 20.95 3.39
CA CYS A 7 30.99 20.06 3.07
C CYS A 7 31.55 18.66 2.81
N THR A 8 31.56 17.84 3.85
CA THR A 8 31.83 16.41 3.75
C THR A 8 30.66 15.75 3.00
N LEU A 9 30.78 15.63 1.67
CA LEU A 9 29.91 14.76 0.88
C LEU A 9 30.14 13.31 1.32
N LEU A 10 29.17 12.74 2.01
CA LEU A 10 29.07 11.30 2.24
C LEU A 10 28.70 10.62 0.91
N ILE A 11 29.74 10.33 0.12
CA ILE A 11 29.70 9.31 -0.92
C ILE A 11 29.96 7.98 -0.22
N SER A 12 28.92 7.20 0.03
CA SER A 12 29.09 5.78 0.36
C SER A 12 27.96 4.92 -0.21
N SER A 13 28.39 4.00 -1.08
CA SER A 13 27.78 2.73 -1.49
C SER A 13 26.59 2.74 -2.45
N LEU A 14 26.92 2.84 -3.74
CA LEU A 14 26.27 2.03 -4.79
C LEU A 14 26.68 0.55 -4.58
N SER A 15 25.70 -0.28 -4.17
CA SER A 15 25.52 -1.76 -4.31
C SER A 15 26.70 -2.71 -4.02
N PRO A 16 26.51 -3.82 -3.26
CA PRO A 16 25.63 -4.91 -3.69
C PRO A 16 24.85 -5.62 -2.57
N ALA A 17 23.54 -5.78 -2.74
CA ALA A 17 22.77 -6.81 -2.03
C ALA A 17 21.90 -7.59 -3.02
N LEU A 18 22.53 -8.07 -4.10
CA LEU A 18 22.00 -9.16 -4.92
C LEU A 18 22.51 -10.47 -4.32
N ALA A 19 21.78 -11.00 -3.34
CA ALA A 19 21.73 -12.41 -2.93
C ALA A 19 21.08 -12.51 -1.54
N GLN A 20 19.77 -12.30 -1.45
CA GLN A 20 19.00 -13.00 -0.44
C GLN A 20 18.18 -14.05 -1.17
N GLU A 21 18.38 -15.30 -0.75
CA GLU A 21 17.72 -16.50 -1.22
C GLU A 21 16.28 -16.24 -1.69
N THR A 22 16.06 -16.41 -2.98
CA THR A 22 14.73 -16.62 -3.54
C THR A 22 14.23 -17.98 -3.04
N LYS A 23 13.81 -18.04 -1.76
CA LYS A 23 12.84 -19.06 -1.36
C LYS A 23 11.64 -18.87 -2.28
N ASN A 24 11.34 -19.90 -3.07
CA ASN A 24 10.20 -19.88 -3.98
C ASN A 24 8.96 -19.42 -3.18
N PRO A 25 8.34 -18.26 -3.52
CA PRO A 25 7.18 -17.76 -2.78
C PRO A 25 5.99 -18.74 -2.83
N GLU A 26 6.02 -19.73 -3.75
CA GLU A 26 5.03 -20.80 -3.83
C GLU A 26 5.15 -21.84 -2.71
N SER A 27 6.33 -22.04 -2.09
CA SER A 27 6.56 -23.14 -1.14
C SER A 27 6.30 -22.78 0.32
N VAL A 28 5.95 -21.53 0.62
CA VAL A 28 5.71 -21.07 1.99
C VAL A 28 4.22 -20.86 2.18
N ARG A 29 3.69 -21.31 3.33
CA ARG A 29 2.45 -20.83 3.99
C ARG A 29 1.15 -21.67 3.90
N VAL A 30 1.18 -22.93 3.48
CA VAL A 30 0.02 -23.84 3.72
C VAL A 30 -0.12 -24.20 5.22
N ASN A 31 0.98 -24.16 5.98
CA ASN A 31 1.04 -24.60 7.38
C ASN A 31 0.99 -23.50 8.45
N ASP A 32 0.91 -22.21 8.10
CA ASP A 32 0.92 -21.11 9.09
C ASP A 32 -0.38 -20.97 9.88
N TYR A 33 -1.41 -21.72 9.48
CA TYR A 33 -2.78 -21.61 9.98
C TYR A 33 -3.40 -22.97 10.32
N SER A 34 -2.61 -24.00 10.60
CA SER A 34 -3.11 -25.35 10.94
C SER A 34 -4.10 -25.39 12.12
N TYR A 35 -4.18 -24.32 12.92
CA TYR A 35 -5.18 -24.12 13.97
C TYR A 35 -6.57 -23.70 13.45
N TYR A 36 -6.67 -23.21 12.21
CA TYR A 36 -7.91 -22.78 11.56
C TYR A 36 -8.50 -23.92 10.70
N PRO A 37 -9.83 -23.93 10.48
CA PRO A 37 -10.48 -24.86 9.57
C PRO A 37 -9.86 -24.81 8.18
N SER A 38 -9.79 -25.97 7.49
CA SER A 38 -9.25 -26.08 6.13
C SER A 38 -9.83 -25.04 5.18
N TYR A 39 -11.15 -24.83 5.23
CA TYR A 39 -11.85 -23.82 4.45
C TYR A 39 -11.25 -22.41 4.58
N PHE A 40 -10.94 -21.98 5.81
CA PHE A 40 -10.34 -20.67 6.06
C PHE A 40 -8.94 -20.59 5.43
N ASN A 41 -8.13 -21.63 5.62
CA ASN A 41 -6.76 -21.70 5.12
C ASN A 41 -6.71 -21.67 3.59
N ASP A 42 -7.57 -22.45 2.95
CA ASP A 42 -7.66 -22.53 1.50
C ASP A 42 -8.09 -21.19 0.91
N THR A 43 -9.09 -20.54 1.53
CA THR A 43 -9.60 -19.23 1.08
C THR A 43 -8.52 -18.14 1.17
N ILE A 44 -7.87 -17.99 2.34
CA ILE A 44 -6.80 -16.99 2.52
C ILE A 44 -5.63 -17.27 1.57
N THR A 45 -5.25 -18.53 1.39
CA THR A 45 -4.16 -18.92 0.50
C THR A 45 -4.50 -18.62 -0.96
N LYS A 46 -5.75 -18.89 -1.39
CA LYS A 46 -6.23 -18.58 -2.74
C LYS A 46 -6.18 -17.08 -3.02
N SER A 47 -6.68 -16.26 -2.10
CA SER A 47 -6.60 -14.80 -2.19
C SER A 47 -5.14 -14.32 -2.29
N TYR A 48 -4.26 -14.82 -1.43
CA TYR A 48 -2.83 -14.45 -1.46
C TYR A 48 -2.16 -14.82 -2.80
N ARG A 49 -2.44 -16.00 -3.34
CA ARG A 49 -1.92 -16.42 -4.65
C ARG A 49 -2.41 -15.52 -5.79
N LEU A 50 -3.67 -15.09 -5.76
CA LEU A 50 -4.19 -14.12 -6.73
C LEU A 50 -3.48 -12.77 -6.60
N THR A 51 -3.28 -12.29 -5.37
CA THR A 51 -2.50 -11.07 -5.09
C THR A 51 -1.08 -11.15 -5.65
N LEU A 52 -0.37 -12.27 -5.46
CA LEU A 52 0.98 -12.46 -6.02
C LEU A 52 1.01 -12.47 -7.55
N LYS A 53 -0.07 -12.89 -8.20
CA LYS A 53 -0.22 -12.88 -9.66
C LYS A 53 -0.66 -11.53 -10.23
N GLY A 54 -0.87 -10.52 -9.38
CA GLY A 54 -1.38 -9.21 -9.79
C GLY A 54 -2.89 -9.16 -10.01
N ASP A 55 -3.63 -10.25 -9.72
CA ASP A 55 -5.09 -10.28 -9.81
C ASP A 55 -5.73 -9.78 -8.51
N TYR A 56 -5.46 -8.51 -8.21
CA TYR A 56 -5.90 -7.87 -6.97
C TYR A 56 -7.42 -7.81 -6.84
N LYS A 57 -8.12 -7.61 -7.98
CA LYS A 57 -9.57 -7.56 -8.05
C LYS A 57 -10.18 -8.86 -7.56
N ASN A 58 -9.80 -9.99 -8.15
CA ASN A 58 -10.37 -11.26 -7.75
C ASN A 58 -9.84 -11.71 -6.38
N ALA A 59 -8.61 -11.34 -6.01
CA ALA A 59 -8.07 -11.61 -4.67
C ALA A 59 -8.93 -11.00 -3.56
N ALA A 60 -9.41 -9.77 -3.73
CA ALA A 60 -10.27 -9.09 -2.76
C ALA A 60 -11.75 -9.53 -2.86
N LEU A 61 -12.28 -9.65 -4.08
CA LEU A 61 -13.69 -10.00 -4.31
C LEU A 61 -14.02 -11.46 -3.96
N LEU A 62 -13.00 -12.32 -3.84
CA LEU A 62 -13.16 -13.69 -3.38
C LEU A 62 -13.98 -13.77 -2.08
N PHE A 63 -13.81 -12.82 -1.16
CA PHE A 63 -14.40 -12.91 0.18
C PHE A 63 -15.88 -12.52 0.24
N SER A 64 -16.39 -11.77 -0.73
CA SER A 64 -17.79 -11.33 -0.80
C SER A 64 -18.63 -12.09 -1.83
N ARG A 65 -18.04 -13.01 -2.57
CA ARG A 65 -18.71 -13.79 -3.61
C ARG A 65 -18.87 -15.25 -3.17
N PRO A 66 -19.93 -15.93 -3.63
CA PRO A 66 -20.05 -17.36 -3.40
C PRO A 66 -18.90 -18.10 -4.08
N ASP A 67 -18.34 -19.08 -3.38
CA ASP A 67 -17.40 -20.04 -3.93
C ASP A 67 -18.12 -21.20 -4.63
N ASP A 68 -17.37 -22.23 -5.01
CA ASP A 68 -17.91 -23.41 -5.69
C ASP A 68 -18.90 -24.21 -4.81
N THR A 69 -18.86 -24.00 -3.48
CA THR A 69 -19.79 -24.59 -2.50
C THR A 69 -20.99 -23.68 -2.20
N GLN A 70 -21.13 -22.55 -2.90
CA GLN A 70 -22.11 -21.48 -2.63
C GLN A 70 -21.90 -20.78 -1.27
N THR A 71 -20.76 -21.00 -0.62
CA THR A 71 -20.42 -20.31 0.62
C THR A 71 -19.78 -18.98 0.30
N ILE A 72 -20.27 -17.91 0.93
CA ILE A 72 -19.58 -16.61 0.90
C ILE A 72 -18.57 -16.60 2.07
N PRO A 73 -17.27 -16.41 1.86
CA PRO A 73 -16.29 -16.46 2.95
C PRO A 73 -16.58 -15.50 4.11
N LEU A 74 -17.01 -14.27 3.83
CA LEU A 74 -17.42 -13.33 4.88
C LEU A 74 -18.65 -13.78 5.70
N ASP A 75 -19.37 -14.80 5.25
CA ASP A 75 -20.52 -15.39 5.96
C ASP A 75 -20.19 -16.77 6.58
N PHE A 76 -18.95 -17.24 6.47
CA PHE A 76 -18.54 -18.56 6.95
C PHE A 76 -18.74 -18.70 8.46
N GLN A 77 -19.61 -19.61 8.89
CA GLN A 77 -20.04 -19.82 10.29
C GLN A 77 -20.86 -18.68 10.93
N ARG A 78 -21.38 -17.74 10.13
CA ARG A 78 -22.20 -16.61 10.63
C ARG A 78 -23.43 -17.07 11.42
N ASP A 79 -24.05 -18.17 11.03
CA ASP A 79 -25.29 -18.64 11.68
C ASP A 79 -25.02 -19.11 13.13
N THR A 80 -23.86 -19.73 13.38
CA THR A 80 -23.41 -20.09 14.73
C THR A 80 -23.27 -18.85 15.62
N PHE A 81 -22.69 -17.77 15.06
CA PHE A 81 -22.56 -16.50 15.78
C PHE A 81 -23.93 -15.84 16.01
N THR A 82 -24.82 -15.88 15.03
CA THR A 82 -26.18 -15.31 15.12
C THR A 82 -27.00 -15.99 16.21
N SER A 83 -26.84 -17.31 16.38
CA SER A 83 -27.53 -18.11 17.39
C SER A 83 -26.82 -18.16 18.75
N SER A 84 -25.65 -17.52 18.89
CA SER A 84 -24.86 -17.50 20.14
C SER A 84 -25.46 -16.61 21.23
N GLN A 85 -24.85 -16.63 22.43
CA GLN A 85 -25.19 -15.75 23.55
C GLN A 85 -24.70 -14.30 23.40
N VAL A 86 -24.05 -13.96 22.27
CA VAL A 86 -23.58 -12.58 22.04
C VAL A 86 -24.78 -11.60 22.06
N PRO A 87 -24.67 -10.44 22.74
CA PRO A 87 -25.72 -9.43 22.79
C PRO A 87 -26.22 -9.00 21.39
N SER A 88 -27.52 -8.84 21.25
CA SER A 88 -28.16 -8.50 19.96
C SER A 88 -27.65 -7.21 19.34
N GLN A 89 -27.27 -6.22 20.15
CA GLN A 89 -26.68 -4.97 19.66
C GLN A 89 -25.32 -5.24 18.99
N ILE A 90 -24.46 -6.03 19.62
CA ILE A 90 -23.16 -6.39 19.06
C ILE A 90 -23.32 -7.18 17.75
N LYS A 91 -24.28 -8.10 17.70
CA LYS A 91 -24.61 -8.82 16.44
C LYS A 91 -24.99 -7.87 15.32
N ARG A 92 -25.81 -6.85 15.59
CA ARG A 92 -26.18 -5.81 14.61
C ARG A 92 -24.98 -4.99 14.17
N ASP A 93 -24.09 -4.62 15.07
CA ASP A 93 -22.91 -3.81 14.75
C ASP A 93 -21.89 -4.61 13.91
N VAL A 94 -21.71 -5.90 14.21
CA VAL A 94 -20.93 -6.83 13.37
C VAL A 94 -21.54 -6.93 11.97
N GLN A 95 -22.84 -7.16 11.86
CA GLN A 95 -23.51 -7.27 10.57
C GLN A 95 -23.38 -5.99 9.74
N ARG A 96 -23.57 -4.81 10.36
CA ARG A 96 -23.42 -3.51 9.70
C ARG A 96 -22.01 -3.33 9.10
N ASN A 97 -20.98 -3.72 9.85
CA ASN A 97 -19.61 -3.65 9.38
C ASN A 97 -19.33 -4.60 8.21
N ILE A 98 -19.86 -5.83 8.26
CA ILE A 98 -19.72 -6.81 7.18
C ILE A 98 -20.44 -6.35 5.91
N ASP A 99 -21.66 -5.86 6.01
CA ASP A 99 -22.42 -5.35 4.87
C ASP A 99 -21.75 -4.10 4.26
N SER A 100 -21.22 -3.23 5.11
CA SER A 100 -20.40 -2.09 4.68
C SER A 100 -19.18 -2.55 3.86
N VAL A 101 -18.45 -3.56 4.32
CA VAL A 101 -17.31 -4.14 3.57
C VAL A 101 -17.76 -4.75 2.25
N LYS A 102 -18.86 -5.52 2.22
CA LYS A 102 -19.38 -6.10 0.96
C LYS A 102 -19.72 -5.01 -0.06
N ASN A 103 -20.41 -3.95 0.36
CA ASN A 103 -20.74 -2.81 -0.49
C ASN A 103 -19.48 -2.06 -0.96
N LEU A 104 -18.46 -1.92 -0.12
CA LEU A 104 -17.19 -1.30 -0.50
C LEU A 104 -16.41 -2.16 -1.51
N LEU A 105 -16.48 -3.48 -1.39
CA LEU A 105 -15.88 -4.41 -2.34
C LEU A 105 -16.54 -4.31 -3.73
N GLU A 106 -17.85 -4.14 -3.82
CA GLU A 106 -18.51 -3.89 -5.11
C GLU A 106 -17.99 -2.61 -5.77
N LYS A 107 -17.88 -1.52 -4.99
CA LYS A 107 -17.31 -0.25 -5.46
C LYS A 107 -15.86 -0.40 -5.89
N TYR A 108 -15.05 -1.13 -5.12
CA TYR A 108 -13.67 -1.46 -5.47
C TYR A 108 -13.59 -2.24 -6.78
N GLY A 109 -14.45 -3.26 -6.95
CA GLY A 109 -14.51 -4.07 -8.17
C GLY A 109 -14.83 -3.24 -9.41
N ALA A 110 -15.68 -2.22 -9.30
CA ALA A 110 -15.98 -1.28 -10.37
C ALA A 110 -14.85 -0.25 -10.61
N LEU A 111 -14.13 0.14 -9.55
CA LEU A 111 -13.03 1.10 -9.63
C LEU A 111 -11.73 0.48 -10.18
N HIS A 112 -11.52 -0.82 -10.01
CA HIS A 112 -10.25 -1.49 -10.29
C HIS A 112 -9.66 -1.16 -11.67
N ASP A 113 -10.47 -1.29 -12.73
CA ASP A 113 -10.03 -1.04 -14.10
C ASP A 113 -9.82 0.46 -14.35
N SER A 114 -10.68 1.31 -13.77
CA SER A 114 -10.54 2.77 -13.81
C SER A 114 -9.24 3.26 -13.17
N LEU A 115 -8.78 2.62 -12.09
CA LEU A 115 -7.52 2.97 -11.44
C LEU A 115 -6.32 2.76 -12.37
N LYS A 116 -6.24 1.59 -13.01
CA LYS A 116 -5.19 1.29 -14.00
C LYS A 116 -5.24 2.27 -15.16
N ASN A 117 -6.44 2.51 -15.72
CA ASN A 117 -6.62 3.40 -16.86
C ASN A 117 -6.30 4.86 -16.53
N ALA A 118 -6.52 5.31 -15.29
CA ALA A 118 -6.21 6.66 -14.86
C ALA A 118 -4.71 6.91 -14.72
N VAL A 119 -3.93 5.90 -14.27
CA VAL A 119 -2.49 6.06 -14.03
C VAL A 119 -1.65 5.77 -15.27
N GLN A 120 -2.14 4.98 -16.22
CA GLN A 120 -1.38 4.64 -17.44
C GLN A 120 -0.87 5.87 -18.22
N PRO A 121 -1.67 6.95 -18.42
CA PRO A 121 -1.17 8.15 -19.09
C PRO A 121 -0.03 8.86 -18.35
N VAL A 122 0.01 8.76 -17.01
CA VAL A 122 1.11 9.31 -16.20
C VAL A 122 2.40 8.53 -16.51
N ILE A 123 2.33 7.20 -16.47
CA ILE A 123 3.44 6.30 -16.77
C ILE A 123 3.96 6.56 -18.20
N ASP A 124 3.05 6.64 -19.18
CA ASP A 124 3.39 6.86 -20.58
C ASP A 124 4.09 8.21 -20.78
N ALA A 125 3.61 9.28 -20.15
CA ALA A 125 4.24 10.60 -20.22
C ALA A 125 5.64 10.62 -19.58
N ILE A 126 5.80 9.93 -18.44
CA ILE A 126 7.10 9.79 -17.77
C ILE A 126 8.10 9.07 -18.68
N SER A 127 7.68 7.97 -19.31
CA SER A 127 8.53 7.20 -20.22
C SER A 127 8.99 8.00 -21.45
N LYS A 128 8.19 8.96 -21.91
CA LYS A 128 8.51 9.87 -23.02
C LYS A 128 9.35 11.08 -22.58
N GLY A 129 9.61 11.23 -21.29
CA GLY A 129 10.33 12.36 -20.72
C GLY A 129 9.50 13.65 -20.60
N ASP A 130 8.22 13.63 -20.96
CA ASP A 130 7.33 14.79 -20.95
C ASP A 130 6.71 15.00 -19.56
N MET A 131 7.36 15.84 -18.76
CA MET A 131 6.92 16.10 -17.38
C MET A 131 5.70 17.02 -17.31
N GLN A 132 5.44 17.81 -18.35
CA GLN A 132 4.26 18.66 -18.39
C GLN A 132 3.01 17.81 -18.65
N ALA A 133 3.09 16.87 -19.61
CA ALA A 133 2.04 15.90 -19.84
C ALA A 133 1.85 14.97 -18.63
N ALA A 134 2.94 14.55 -17.96
CA ALA A 134 2.85 13.73 -16.76
C ALA A 134 2.12 14.45 -15.62
N ALA A 135 2.41 15.74 -15.39
CA ALA A 135 1.71 16.55 -14.39
C ALA A 135 0.22 16.73 -14.70
N LEU A 136 -0.13 16.98 -15.97
CA LEU A 136 -1.53 17.08 -16.39
C LEU A 136 -2.27 15.74 -16.24
N ALA A 137 -1.65 14.64 -16.67
CA ALA A 137 -2.19 13.30 -16.51
C ALA A 137 -2.41 12.95 -15.03
N GLN A 138 -1.47 13.33 -14.16
CA GLN A 138 -1.58 13.11 -12.73
C GLN A 138 -2.77 13.87 -12.14
N ALA A 139 -2.95 15.14 -12.49
CA ALA A 139 -4.09 15.93 -12.04
C ALA A 139 -5.43 15.27 -12.43
N ASN A 140 -5.51 14.68 -13.63
CA ASN A 140 -6.69 13.95 -14.09
C ASN A 140 -6.88 12.60 -13.37
N ALA A 141 -5.80 11.96 -12.90
CA ALA A 141 -5.85 10.70 -12.16
C ALA A 141 -6.28 10.89 -10.69
N LEU A 142 -6.07 12.08 -10.11
CA LEU A 142 -6.31 12.36 -8.69
C LEU A 142 -7.71 11.94 -8.19
N PRO A 143 -8.83 12.19 -8.88
CA PRO A 143 -10.15 11.79 -8.38
C PRO A 143 -10.26 10.27 -8.18
N VAL A 144 -9.72 9.48 -9.13
CA VAL A 144 -9.75 8.02 -9.10
C VAL A 144 -8.82 7.48 -8.00
N LEU A 145 -7.62 8.06 -7.87
CA LEU A 145 -6.66 7.73 -6.81
C LEU A 145 -7.23 7.99 -5.41
N ASN A 146 -7.84 9.16 -5.19
CA ASN A 146 -8.45 9.49 -3.91
C ASN A 146 -9.68 8.61 -3.61
N GLU A 147 -10.47 8.24 -4.61
CA GLU A 147 -11.60 7.32 -4.40
C GLU A 147 -11.11 5.92 -4.02
N PHE A 148 -10.02 5.44 -4.61
CA PHE A 148 -9.39 4.18 -4.20
C PHE A 148 -8.95 4.25 -2.72
N ILE A 149 -8.23 5.30 -2.34
CA ILE A 149 -7.78 5.54 -0.96
C ILE A 149 -8.97 5.53 0.00
N ARG A 150 -10.06 6.25 -0.35
CA ARG A 150 -11.27 6.34 0.46
C ARG A 150 -11.92 4.98 0.67
N ILE A 151 -12.09 4.18 -0.39
CA ILE A 151 -12.68 2.84 -0.30
C ILE A 151 -11.79 1.94 0.55
N ARG A 152 -10.49 1.89 0.27
CA ARG A 152 -9.52 1.08 1.01
C ARG A 152 -9.52 1.41 2.50
N ASN A 153 -9.43 2.70 2.85
CA ASN A 153 -9.44 3.13 4.26
C ASN A 153 -10.76 2.80 4.94
N SER A 154 -11.88 2.89 4.22
CA SER A 154 -13.19 2.49 4.75
C SER A 154 -13.23 0.98 5.04
N VAL A 155 -12.70 0.14 4.14
CA VAL A 155 -12.59 -1.30 4.39
C VAL A 155 -11.73 -1.57 5.63
N ALA A 156 -10.61 -0.86 5.75
CA ALA A 156 -9.70 -1.01 6.88
C ALA A 156 -10.38 -0.64 8.20
N GLN A 157 -11.09 0.48 8.23
CA GLN A 157 -11.82 0.94 9.41
C GLN A 157 -12.87 -0.08 9.87
N ASN A 158 -13.68 -0.64 8.95
CA ASN A 158 -14.67 -1.66 9.32
C ASN A 158 -13.99 -2.93 9.83
N GLY A 159 -12.88 -3.35 9.21
CA GLY A 159 -12.08 -4.47 9.67
C GLY A 159 -11.51 -4.28 11.08
N TRP A 160 -11.03 -3.08 11.42
CA TRP A 160 -10.51 -2.77 12.76
C TRP A 160 -11.60 -2.65 13.81
N GLN A 161 -12.79 -2.18 13.45
CA GLN A 161 -13.95 -2.19 14.33
C GLN A 161 -14.34 -3.63 14.69
N LEU A 162 -14.39 -4.53 13.70
CA LEU A 162 -14.62 -5.96 13.93
C LEU A 162 -13.53 -6.61 14.79
N ASP A 163 -12.27 -6.26 14.57
CA ASP A 163 -11.14 -6.72 15.40
C ASP A 163 -11.24 -6.25 16.85
N THR A 164 -11.75 -5.03 17.07
CA THR A 164 -11.98 -4.49 18.42
C THR A 164 -13.10 -5.24 19.12
N ILE A 165 -14.25 -5.42 18.45
CA ILE A 165 -15.37 -6.21 18.97
C ILE A 165 -14.92 -7.65 19.26
N PHE A 166 -14.13 -8.24 18.37
CA PHE A 166 -13.56 -9.58 18.55
C PHE A 166 -12.73 -9.67 19.83
N THR A 167 -11.81 -8.72 20.01
CA THR A 167 -10.92 -8.67 21.16
C THR A 167 -11.70 -8.53 22.47
N ASP A 168 -12.70 -7.65 22.50
CA ASP A 168 -13.54 -7.44 23.69
C ASP A 168 -14.33 -8.70 24.06
N LEU A 169 -15.00 -9.32 23.10
CA LEU A 169 -15.77 -10.56 23.31
C LEU A 169 -14.89 -11.75 23.66
N LYS A 170 -13.66 -11.81 23.14
CA LYS A 170 -12.67 -12.83 23.49
C LYS A 170 -12.20 -12.65 24.94
N ASN A 171 -11.91 -11.43 25.35
CA ASN A 171 -11.48 -11.11 26.71
C ASN A 171 -12.58 -11.42 27.75
N SER A 172 -13.86 -11.24 27.39
CA SER A 172 -14.99 -11.67 28.21
C SER A 172 -15.31 -13.17 28.12
N ARG A 173 -14.52 -13.95 27.38
CA ARG A 173 -14.71 -15.38 27.12
C ARG A 173 -16.07 -15.72 26.48
N THR A 174 -16.68 -14.76 25.79
CA THR A 174 -17.96 -14.94 25.08
C THR A 174 -17.77 -15.66 23.75
N ILE A 175 -16.61 -15.46 23.12
CA ILE A 175 -16.20 -16.13 21.88
C ILE A 175 -14.74 -16.60 21.98
N GLN A 176 -14.31 -17.43 21.05
CA GLN A 176 -12.98 -18.00 20.91
C GLN A 176 -12.36 -17.68 19.54
N ASP A 177 -11.09 -18.02 19.37
CA ASP A 177 -10.37 -17.85 18.08
C ASP A 177 -10.98 -18.69 16.94
N ALA A 178 -11.77 -19.72 17.27
CA ALA A 178 -12.46 -20.59 16.33
C ALA A 178 -13.88 -20.13 15.95
N ASP A 179 -14.30 -18.94 16.40
CA ASP A 179 -15.62 -18.41 16.07
C ASP A 179 -15.61 -17.52 14.82
N TYR A 180 -16.78 -17.39 14.18
CA TYR A 180 -17.07 -16.54 13.03
C TYR A 180 -16.28 -15.22 12.99
N LEU A 181 -16.36 -14.43 14.07
CA LEU A 181 -15.81 -13.09 14.09
C LEU A 181 -14.28 -13.08 13.96
N SER A 182 -13.60 -14.11 14.48
CA SER A 182 -12.16 -14.32 14.28
C SER A 182 -11.82 -14.47 12.80
N TYR A 183 -12.63 -15.23 12.06
CA TYR A 183 -12.42 -15.52 10.65
C TYR A 183 -12.78 -14.33 9.77
N ALA A 184 -13.94 -13.72 9.99
CA ALA A 184 -14.42 -12.57 9.24
C ALA A 184 -13.43 -11.40 9.33
N THR A 185 -12.92 -11.09 10.53
CA THR A 185 -11.88 -10.07 10.72
C THR A 185 -10.64 -10.39 9.89
N LYS A 186 -10.13 -11.63 9.93
CA LYS A 186 -8.92 -12.03 9.20
C LYS A 186 -9.09 -12.08 7.69
N PHE A 187 -10.29 -12.39 7.20
CA PHE A 187 -10.60 -12.25 5.77
C PHE A 187 -10.51 -10.79 5.32
N ILE A 188 -10.85 -9.83 6.19
CA ILE A 188 -10.78 -8.40 5.88
C ILE A 188 -9.36 -7.86 6.00
N ILE A 189 -8.79 -7.89 7.20
CA ILE A 189 -7.51 -7.22 7.50
C ILE A 189 -6.29 -8.10 7.27
N GLY A 190 -6.49 -9.35 6.86
CA GLY A 190 -5.45 -10.34 6.71
C GLY A 190 -5.08 -10.99 8.04
N THR A 191 -4.02 -11.78 8.00
CA THR A 191 -3.46 -12.41 9.20
C THR A 191 -2.19 -11.68 9.60
N GLY A 192 -1.99 -11.45 10.90
CA GLY A 192 -0.76 -10.83 11.41
C GLY A 192 0.52 -11.63 11.11
N ARG A 193 0.40 -12.88 10.62
CA ARG A 193 1.53 -13.77 10.27
C ARG A 193 1.99 -13.60 8.82
N THR A 194 1.08 -13.24 7.92
CA THR A 194 1.37 -13.12 6.49
C THR A 194 0.89 -11.78 5.96
N LYS A 195 1.85 -10.89 5.72
CA LYS A 195 1.62 -9.62 5.02
C LYS A 195 1.01 -9.88 3.63
N GLY A 196 0.08 -9.03 3.22
CA GLY A 196 -0.56 -9.13 1.90
C GLY A 196 -1.67 -10.18 1.79
N THR A 197 -2.17 -10.70 2.92
CA THR A 197 -3.37 -11.58 2.95
C THR A 197 -4.65 -10.80 3.19
N GLY A 198 -5.79 -11.41 2.85
CA GLY A 198 -7.11 -10.81 3.03
C GLY A 198 -7.41 -9.70 2.02
N ILE A 199 -8.57 -9.07 2.20
CA ILE A 199 -9.04 -7.97 1.35
C ILE A 199 -8.04 -6.82 1.35
N LEU A 200 -7.63 -6.36 2.54
CA LEU A 200 -6.67 -5.25 2.65
C LEU A 200 -5.34 -5.59 2.02
N GLY A 201 -4.85 -6.82 2.19
CA GLY A 201 -3.58 -7.24 1.59
C GLY A 201 -3.58 -7.13 0.06
N ALA A 202 -4.70 -7.51 -0.59
CA ALA A 202 -4.85 -7.36 -2.03
C ALA A 202 -4.90 -5.90 -2.48
N MET A 203 -5.67 -5.06 -1.78
CA MET A 203 -5.78 -3.63 -2.08
C MET A 203 -4.44 -2.90 -1.86
N ASP A 204 -3.76 -3.18 -0.75
CA ASP A 204 -2.46 -2.58 -0.42
C ASP A 204 -1.42 -2.95 -1.47
N LYS A 205 -1.39 -4.21 -1.89
CA LYS A 205 -0.45 -4.64 -2.91
C LYS A 205 -0.73 -3.98 -4.27
N GLN A 206 -2.00 -3.82 -4.65
CA GLN A 206 -2.35 -3.06 -5.86
C GLN A 206 -1.81 -1.64 -5.80
N TRP A 207 -2.05 -0.96 -4.68
CA TRP A 207 -1.62 0.41 -4.47
C TRP A 207 -0.09 0.54 -4.51
N GLU A 208 0.61 -0.34 -3.80
CA GLU A 208 2.08 -0.38 -3.76
C GLU A 208 2.69 -0.54 -5.17
N GLU A 209 2.20 -1.50 -5.95
CA GLU A 209 2.74 -1.73 -7.31
C GLU A 209 2.40 -0.58 -8.25
N MET A 210 1.22 0.02 -8.14
CA MET A 210 0.85 1.19 -8.91
C MET A 210 1.72 2.41 -8.56
N VAL A 211 1.93 2.70 -7.27
CA VAL A 211 2.81 3.80 -6.85
C VAL A 211 4.23 3.57 -7.37
N LYS A 212 4.78 2.36 -7.20
CA LYS A 212 6.12 2.01 -7.71
C LYS A 212 6.26 2.21 -9.22
N SER A 213 5.23 1.85 -9.99
CA SER A 213 5.25 2.02 -11.45
C SER A 213 5.43 3.47 -11.91
N VAL A 214 5.15 4.44 -11.03
CA VAL A 214 5.33 5.86 -11.28
C VAL A 214 6.58 6.40 -10.57
N THR A 215 6.78 6.05 -9.30
CA THR A 215 7.85 6.64 -8.50
C THR A 215 9.24 6.12 -8.87
N VAL A 216 9.38 4.85 -9.27
CA VAL A 216 10.69 4.28 -9.63
C VAL A 216 11.29 4.99 -10.87
N PRO A 217 10.57 5.13 -12.00
CA PRO A 217 11.09 5.88 -13.16
C PRO A 217 11.38 7.36 -12.84
N LEU A 218 10.57 7.99 -11.96
CA LEU A 218 10.82 9.36 -11.53
C LEU A 218 12.07 9.50 -10.67
N GLN A 219 12.34 8.53 -9.78
CA GLN A 219 13.56 8.49 -8.95
C GLN A 219 14.80 8.32 -9.83
N GLU A 220 14.77 7.40 -10.78
CA GLU A 220 15.84 7.20 -11.77
C GLU A 220 16.09 8.51 -12.54
N LYS A 221 15.03 9.13 -13.05
CA LYS A 221 15.14 10.41 -13.77
C LYS A 221 15.71 11.51 -12.87
N ALA A 222 15.24 11.63 -11.63
CA ALA A 222 15.79 12.58 -10.68
C ALA A 222 17.29 12.35 -10.43
N GLY A 223 17.72 11.09 -10.32
CA GLY A 223 19.15 10.74 -10.21
C GLY A 223 19.96 11.23 -11.40
N THR A 224 19.50 10.96 -12.63
CA THR A 224 20.18 11.42 -13.85
C THR A 224 20.26 12.93 -13.99
N LEU A 225 19.22 13.66 -13.55
CA LEU A 225 19.17 15.12 -13.58
C LEU A 225 19.95 15.79 -12.44
N THR A 226 20.24 15.05 -11.36
CA THR A 226 20.98 15.60 -10.21
C THR A 226 22.48 15.74 -10.51
N ALA A 227 23.07 14.80 -11.26
CA ALA A 227 24.50 14.83 -11.53
C ALA A 227 24.99 16.10 -12.28
N PRO A 228 24.33 16.57 -13.36
CA PRO A 228 24.70 17.83 -14.01
C PRO A 228 24.57 19.05 -13.09
N LEU A 229 23.56 19.06 -12.21
CA LEU A 229 23.38 20.13 -11.24
C LEU A 229 24.53 20.18 -10.24
N VAL A 230 24.92 19.03 -9.68
CA VAL A 230 26.05 18.94 -8.74
C VAL A 230 27.35 19.39 -9.41
N GLN A 231 27.59 18.97 -10.66
CA GLN A 231 28.77 19.42 -11.39
C GLN A 231 28.77 20.95 -11.58
N ALA A 232 27.65 21.52 -12.04
CA ALA A 232 27.54 22.96 -12.22
C ALA A 232 27.69 23.75 -10.91
N LEU A 233 27.24 23.20 -9.78
CA LEU A 233 27.46 23.80 -8.47
C LEU A 233 28.92 23.70 -8.00
N ASN A 234 29.62 22.61 -8.32
CA ASN A 234 31.05 22.46 -8.03
C ASN A 234 31.88 23.44 -8.86
N ASP A 235 31.57 23.59 -10.15
CA ASP A 235 32.21 24.56 -11.03
C ASP A 235 31.95 25.99 -10.52
N ALA A 236 30.71 26.30 -10.10
CA ALA A 236 30.37 27.58 -9.49
C ALA A 236 31.16 27.88 -8.20
N ALA A 237 31.57 26.85 -7.46
CA ALA A 237 32.38 26.98 -6.25
C ALA A 237 33.87 27.18 -6.58
N ASP A 238 34.32 26.76 -7.77
CA ASP A 238 35.65 27.06 -8.29
C ASP A 238 35.68 28.49 -8.85
N LEU A 239 36.20 29.43 -8.05
CA LEU A 239 36.34 30.85 -8.37
C LEU A 239 37.25 31.13 -9.59
N THR A 240 37.89 30.10 -10.16
CA THR A 240 38.70 30.21 -11.38
C THR A 240 37.91 29.92 -12.66
N THR A 241 36.69 29.38 -12.55
CA THR A 241 35.81 29.12 -13.69
C THR A 241 34.69 30.16 -13.79
N PRO A 242 34.19 30.48 -15.01
CA PRO A 242 33.02 31.33 -15.16
C PRO A 242 31.79 30.70 -14.49
N PHE A 243 31.01 31.50 -13.76
CA PHE A 243 29.81 31.02 -13.07
C PHE A 243 28.81 30.37 -14.06
N PRO A 244 28.49 29.07 -13.92
CA PRO A 244 27.74 28.30 -14.90
C PRO A 244 26.21 28.49 -14.75
N LYS A 245 25.75 29.73 -14.88
CA LYS A 245 24.35 30.12 -14.64
C LYS A 245 23.35 29.30 -15.47
N GLU A 246 23.56 29.18 -16.78
CA GLU A 246 22.62 28.51 -17.68
C GLU A 246 22.52 27.00 -17.38
N ALA A 247 23.64 26.37 -17.00
CA ALA A 247 23.67 24.96 -16.63
C ALA A 247 22.90 24.68 -15.35
N ILE A 248 23.05 25.56 -14.33
CA ILE A 248 22.27 25.50 -13.09
C ILE A 248 20.78 25.70 -13.38
N GLU A 249 20.43 26.77 -14.10
CA GLU A 249 19.03 27.11 -14.40
C GLU A 249 18.33 26.01 -15.22
N SER A 250 19.01 25.43 -16.20
CA SER A 250 18.49 24.32 -17.01
C SER A 250 18.28 23.06 -16.17
N SER A 251 19.26 22.71 -15.32
CA SER A 251 19.16 21.53 -14.45
C SER A 251 18.03 21.67 -13.43
N VAL A 252 17.91 22.84 -12.79
CA VAL A 252 16.82 23.14 -11.85
C VAL A 252 15.47 23.07 -12.55
N ARG A 253 15.32 23.69 -13.73
CA ARG A 253 14.08 23.68 -14.52
C ARG A 253 13.60 22.26 -14.84
N ASN A 254 14.53 21.35 -15.13
CA ASN A 254 14.22 19.96 -15.45
C ASN A 254 13.92 19.11 -14.20
N LEU A 255 14.58 19.41 -13.08
CA LEU A 255 14.45 18.63 -11.84
C LEU A 255 13.18 18.98 -11.05
N ILE A 256 12.76 20.25 -11.03
CA ILE A 256 11.56 20.72 -10.31
C ILE A 256 10.31 19.86 -10.60
N PRO A 257 9.88 19.64 -11.86
CA PRO A 257 8.65 18.92 -12.12
C PRO A 257 8.73 17.44 -11.73
N VAL A 258 9.92 16.83 -11.81
CA VAL A 258 10.15 15.44 -11.35
C VAL A 258 10.00 15.35 -9.83
N ARG A 259 10.64 16.26 -9.10
CA ARG A 259 10.56 16.32 -7.63
C ARG A 259 9.14 16.61 -7.15
N LYS A 260 8.42 17.48 -7.85
CA LYS A 260 7.01 17.76 -7.55
C LYS A 260 6.16 16.50 -7.66
N LEU A 261 6.25 15.75 -8.76
CA LEU A 261 5.48 14.51 -8.92
C LEU A 261 5.81 13.46 -7.85
N LEU A 262 7.09 13.32 -7.48
CA LEU A 262 7.49 12.45 -6.37
C LEU A 262 6.83 12.88 -5.04
N SER A 263 6.79 14.19 -4.76
CA SER A 263 6.11 14.75 -3.58
C SER A 263 4.61 14.47 -3.61
N ASP A 264 3.95 14.70 -4.74
CA ASP A 264 2.50 14.48 -4.90
C ASP A 264 2.14 12.99 -4.62
N TYR A 265 2.97 12.05 -5.07
CA TYR A 265 2.78 10.63 -4.78
C TYR A 265 3.10 10.23 -3.34
N ALA A 266 4.07 10.88 -2.70
CA ALA A 266 4.34 10.70 -1.28
C ALA A 266 3.14 11.17 -0.43
N GLU A 267 2.56 12.32 -0.76
CA GLU A 267 1.35 12.84 -0.12
C GLU A 267 0.15 11.89 -0.27
N LEU A 268 -0.05 11.32 -1.46
CA LEU A 268 -1.08 10.30 -1.68
C LEU A 268 -0.84 9.06 -0.81
N ASN A 269 0.41 8.62 -0.68
CA ASN A 269 0.78 7.49 0.16
C ASN A 269 0.47 7.74 1.64
N ASN A 270 0.68 8.98 2.11
CA ASN A 270 0.38 9.40 3.49
C ASN A 270 -1.13 9.48 3.78
N LYS A 271 -1.99 9.47 2.76
CA LYS A 271 -3.45 9.38 2.96
C LYS A 271 -3.94 7.97 3.22
N ILE A 272 -3.12 6.94 3.00
CA ILE A 272 -3.46 5.56 3.36
C ILE A 272 -3.28 5.41 4.88
N THR A 273 -4.35 5.13 5.60
CA THR A 273 -4.31 4.97 7.06
C THR A 273 -3.90 3.56 7.45
N TYR A 274 -3.07 3.38 8.46
CA TYR A 274 -2.74 2.06 8.99
C TYR A 274 -3.12 1.98 10.47
N ARG A 275 -3.21 0.78 11.03
CA ARG A 275 -3.34 0.58 12.47
C ARG A 275 -2.01 0.05 12.98
N ASN A 276 -1.46 0.68 14.01
CA ASN A 276 -0.26 0.18 14.67
C ASN A 276 -0.61 -1.05 15.53
N THR A 277 0.42 -1.72 16.05
CA THR A 277 0.29 -2.92 16.91
C THR A 277 -0.49 -2.65 18.20
N ASP A 278 -0.57 -1.40 18.66
CA ASP A 278 -1.30 -0.99 19.86
C ASP A 278 -2.77 -0.62 19.56
N GLY A 279 -3.22 -0.86 18.34
CA GLY A 279 -4.60 -0.63 17.93
C GLY A 279 -4.95 0.83 17.61
N ARG A 280 -3.98 1.76 17.60
CA ARG A 280 -4.16 3.15 17.21
C ARG A 280 -4.06 3.32 15.70
N THR A 281 -4.94 4.13 15.13
CA THR A 281 -4.81 4.59 13.74
C THR A 281 -3.58 5.48 13.63
N VAL A 282 -2.74 5.20 12.65
CA VAL A 282 -1.56 5.98 12.29
C VAL A 282 -1.68 6.41 10.83
N ASP A 283 -1.35 7.68 10.56
CA ASP A 283 -1.37 8.28 9.23
C ASP A 283 -0.13 7.89 8.38
N ALA A 284 0.69 6.97 8.88
CA ALA A 284 1.85 6.42 8.21
C ALA A 284 1.98 4.92 8.49
N LYS A 285 2.58 4.18 7.55
CA LYS A 285 2.90 2.75 7.71
C LYS A 285 3.73 2.58 9.00
N PRO A 286 3.34 1.75 9.98
CA PRO A 286 4.19 1.45 11.13
C PRO A 286 5.56 0.94 10.65
N GLU A 287 6.65 1.30 11.34
CA GLU A 287 8.05 0.97 10.96
C GLU A 287 8.28 -0.53 10.64
N TYR A 288 7.44 -1.44 11.14
CA TYR A 288 7.46 -2.85 10.78
C TYR A 288 7.09 -3.15 9.31
N TYR A 289 6.68 -2.15 8.54
CA TYR A 289 6.34 -2.22 7.12
C TYR A 289 7.24 -1.35 6.21
N THR A 290 8.20 -0.61 6.78
CA THR A 290 9.09 0.28 6.04
C THR A 290 10.39 -0.44 5.68
N THR A 291 10.37 -1.13 4.55
CA THR A 291 11.53 -1.11 3.63
C THR A 291 11.15 -0.30 2.40
N PHE A 292 10.38 0.77 2.60
CA PHE A 292 10.45 1.92 1.70
C PHE A 292 11.64 2.73 2.17
N ASP A 293 12.65 2.78 1.32
CA ASP A 293 13.94 3.42 1.55
C ASP A 293 13.73 4.83 2.16
N SER A 294 14.34 5.06 3.32
CA SER A 294 14.33 6.30 4.10
C SER A 294 15.00 7.48 3.39
N SER A 295 15.29 7.35 2.10
CA SER A 295 15.89 8.38 1.24
C SER A 295 14.90 9.46 0.79
N VAL A 296 13.59 9.30 1.04
CA VAL A 296 12.58 10.32 0.66
C VAL A 296 12.46 11.45 1.71
N SER A 297 12.73 11.18 2.98
CA SER A 297 12.61 12.17 4.06
C SER A 297 13.90 12.96 4.33
N ALA A 298 15.02 12.61 3.70
CA ALA A 298 16.32 13.22 3.99
C ALA A 298 16.69 14.45 3.13
N LEU A 299 15.80 14.91 2.23
CA LEU A 299 16.09 16.03 1.31
C LEU A 299 14.90 16.99 1.12
N ALA A 300 14.01 17.10 2.11
CA ALA A 300 13.10 18.25 2.20
C ALA A 300 13.85 19.48 2.72
#